data_AF-A0A2G6ERS2-F1
#
_entry.id   AF-A0A2G6ERS2-F1
#
_cell.length_a   1.000
_cell.length_b   1.000
_cell.length_c   1.000
_cell.angle_alpha   90.00
_cell.angle_beta   90.00
_cell.angle_gamma   90.00
#
_symmetry.space_group_name_H-M   'P 1'
#
loop_
_entity.id
_entity.type
_entity.pdbx_description
1 polymer ?
#
loop_
_entity_poly.entity_id
_entity_poly.type
_entity_poly.pdbx_seq_one_letter_code
_entity_poly.pdbx_strand_id
1 'polypeptide(L)'
;SIDIERWLNYDNPDICQSHLVKRLENGRYVLNDSTITINTYRSAGQSFGAFNNTGITLIHRGTCNDGVGKSMSGGRLVIKSPGGADSPSITDSKQNTEQNNVLIGNFALFGATGGRLFVEGQAGDRFGVRNSGAFAVVEGVGDFACEYMTGGVVINIGGYGKGFGNGMSGGVAFQYDPSGKISERCSKDSVICRRFAGADSEFMTAQQKALLRYLKAHRRRTHSARVRQILDNWETAINDFYLLIPKAWYANHCLTVLADNIDAKTWLEELSTDSSRRFISAIATAYTDSQPLFDGNVPSYDDSNVELSSQLTLTAGIFMRAMQIAEKDCNGDCHDKQMTQQQQAQQIIIKQDYRLVEQVSKDIKLSITGVTDEGLIPMIADKRLADFTTAMSERAVNDSLLESIDIWVESRRKRIDLALSETGSINRYLSAYYSEAMNDYLMEA
;
A
#
# COMPACT_ATOMS: atom_id res chain seq x y z
N SER A 1 -22.30 -1.89 3.97
CA SER A 1 -20.93 -1.61 4.46
C SER A 1 -20.88 -0.43 5.41
N ILE A 2 -21.24 0.78 4.93
CA ILE A 2 -21.06 2.03 5.69
C ILE A 2 -21.80 1.99 7.02
N ASP A 3 -23.00 1.40 7.07
CA ASP A 3 -23.77 1.35 8.32
C ASP A 3 -23.08 0.54 9.42
N ILE A 4 -22.40 -0.56 9.09
CA ILE A 4 -21.68 -1.37 10.09
C ILE A 4 -20.46 -0.60 10.58
N GLU A 5 -19.66 -0.04 9.68
CA GLU A 5 -18.50 0.77 10.05
C GLU A 5 -18.90 1.98 10.87
N ARG A 6 -19.94 2.70 10.44
CA ARG A 6 -20.46 3.88 11.13
C ARG A 6 -20.97 3.52 12.51
N TRP A 7 -21.73 2.43 12.60
CA TRP A 7 -22.28 1.97 13.86
C TRP A 7 -21.20 1.57 14.86
N LEU A 8 -20.17 0.84 14.42
CA LEU A 8 -19.03 0.45 15.26
C LEU A 8 -18.17 1.63 15.72
N ASN A 9 -17.97 2.65 14.87
CA ASN A 9 -17.00 3.72 15.12
C ASN A 9 -17.62 5.00 15.70
N TYR A 10 -18.93 5.21 15.54
CA TYR A 10 -19.59 6.46 15.92
C TYR A 10 -20.90 6.28 16.70
N ASP A 11 -21.78 5.36 16.28
CA ASP A 11 -23.13 5.30 16.86
C ASP A 11 -23.22 4.40 18.12
N ASN A 12 -22.27 3.48 18.34
CA ASN A 12 -22.32 2.54 19.47
C ASN A 12 -20.94 2.25 20.08
N PRO A 13 -20.34 3.20 20.83
CA PRO A 13 -19.00 3.04 21.37
C PRO A 13 -18.88 1.89 22.40
N ASP A 14 -19.98 1.50 23.05
CA ASP A 14 -19.97 0.43 24.06
C ASP A 14 -19.62 -0.94 23.46
N ILE A 15 -19.93 -1.16 22.18
CA ILE A 15 -19.62 -2.44 21.51
C ILE A 15 -18.13 -2.65 21.28
N CYS A 16 -17.30 -1.60 21.42
CA CYS A 16 -15.85 -1.71 21.37
C CYS A 16 -15.28 -2.66 22.43
N GLN A 17 -16.03 -2.90 23.52
CA GLN A 17 -15.65 -3.83 24.59
C GLN A 17 -16.04 -5.29 24.27
N SER A 18 -16.75 -5.55 23.17
CA SER A 18 -17.14 -6.89 22.76
C SER A 18 -15.96 -7.68 22.21
N HIS A 19 -15.86 -8.96 22.56
CA HIS A 19 -14.90 -9.90 21.98
C HIS A 19 -15.10 -10.14 20.47
N LEU A 20 -16.21 -9.68 19.89
CA LEU A 20 -16.48 -9.73 18.46
C LEU A 20 -15.84 -8.58 17.67
N VAL A 21 -15.31 -7.57 18.37
CA VAL A 21 -14.75 -6.35 17.76
C VAL A 21 -13.24 -6.33 17.98
N LYS A 22 -12.52 -5.80 16.99
CA LYS A 22 -11.08 -5.55 17.03
C LYS A 22 -10.83 -4.07 16.75
N ARG A 23 -9.95 -3.45 17.54
CA ARG A 23 -9.38 -2.13 17.26
C ARG A 23 -8.14 -2.27 16.36
N LEU A 24 -8.08 -1.46 15.32
CA LEU A 24 -6.94 -1.37 14.40
C LEU A 24 -5.94 -0.32 14.89
N GLU A 25 -4.73 -0.36 14.35
CA GLU A 25 -3.65 0.58 14.68
C GLU A 25 -4.03 2.03 14.38
N ASN A 26 -4.77 2.27 13.29
CA ASN A 26 -5.33 3.58 12.96
C ASN A 26 -6.52 4.01 13.85
N GLY A 27 -6.78 3.29 14.95
CA GLY A 27 -7.80 3.59 15.93
C GLY A 27 -9.21 3.10 15.59
N ARG A 28 -9.47 2.66 14.36
CA ARG A 28 -10.80 2.22 13.91
C ARG A 28 -11.20 0.87 14.50
N TYR A 29 -12.48 0.68 14.75
CA TYR A 29 -13.09 -0.58 15.18
C TYR A 29 -13.71 -1.33 14.01
N VAL A 30 -13.45 -2.63 13.95
CA VAL A 30 -14.00 -3.56 12.95
C VAL A 30 -14.47 -4.85 13.62
N LEU A 31 -15.34 -5.62 12.97
CA LEU A 31 -15.66 -6.97 13.43
C LEU A 31 -14.46 -7.92 13.24
N ASN A 32 -14.32 -8.88 14.14
CA ASN A 32 -13.39 -9.99 13.98
C ASN A 32 -13.74 -10.82 12.73
N ASP A 33 -12.72 -11.42 12.12
CA ASP A 33 -12.90 -12.20 10.89
C ASP A 33 -13.94 -13.32 11.10
N SER A 34 -14.85 -13.46 10.14
CA SER A 34 -15.91 -14.48 10.16
C SER A 34 -16.91 -14.38 11.33
N THR A 35 -17.02 -13.21 11.98
CA THR A 35 -18.07 -12.94 12.99
C THR A 35 -19.47 -13.29 12.47
N ILE A 36 -19.75 -12.95 11.20
CA ILE A 36 -21.00 -13.34 10.53
C ILE A 36 -20.63 -14.24 9.36
N THR A 37 -21.18 -15.46 9.33
CA THR A 37 -21.02 -16.38 8.21
C THR A 37 -22.38 -16.73 7.61
N ILE A 38 -22.54 -16.45 6.31
CA ILE A 38 -23.78 -16.70 5.58
C ILE A 38 -23.50 -17.71 4.47
N ASN A 39 -24.20 -18.84 4.52
CA ASN A 39 -24.15 -19.86 3.49
C ASN A 39 -25.33 -19.68 2.52
N THR A 40 -25.05 -19.65 1.22
CA THR A 40 -26.05 -19.51 0.17
C THR A 40 -25.81 -20.54 -0.94
N TYR A 41 -26.85 -20.84 -1.70
CA TYR A 41 -26.84 -21.93 -2.68
C TYR A 41 -27.57 -21.52 -3.96
N ARG A 42 -27.40 -22.31 -5.03
CA ARG A 42 -28.06 -22.14 -6.35
C ARG A 42 -27.59 -20.87 -7.04
N SER A 43 -28.43 -20.23 -7.86
CA SER A 43 -28.03 -19.02 -8.57
C SER A 43 -28.22 -17.78 -7.69
N ALA A 44 -27.16 -17.00 -7.50
CA ALA A 44 -27.22 -15.64 -6.98
C ALA A 44 -27.41 -14.64 -8.13
N GLY A 45 -28.16 -13.57 -7.84
CA GLY A 45 -28.34 -12.45 -8.76
C GLY A 45 -27.08 -11.59 -8.93
N GLN A 46 -27.27 -10.42 -9.54
CA GLN A 46 -26.18 -9.45 -9.70
C GLN A 46 -25.73 -8.89 -8.34
N SER A 47 -24.49 -8.40 -8.29
CA SER A 47 -23.92 -7.69 -7.13
C SER A 47 -23.86 -8.52 -5.84
N PHE A 48 -23.69 -9.84 -5.97
CA PHE A 48 -23.53 -10.72 -4.80
C PHE A 48 -22.33 -10.28 -3.94
N GLY A 49 -22.56 -9.98 -2.67
CA GLY A 49 -21.52 -9.49 -1.76
C GLY A 49 -21.02 -8.08 -2.09
N ALA A 50 -21.79 -7.26 -2.80
CA ALA A 50 -21.44 -5.86 -3.01
C ALA A 50 -21.35 -5.11 -1.66
N PHE A 51 -20.35 -4.25 -1.52
CA PHE A 51 -20.08 -3.52 -0.29
C PHE A 51 -19.99 -4.44 0.95
N ASN A 52 -19.42 -5.65 0.80
CA ASN A 52 -19.15 -6.51 1.93
C ASN A 52 -18.13 -5.85 2.87
N ASN A 53 -18.26 -6.09 4.18
CA ASN A 53 -17.44 -5.48 5.22
C ASN A 53 -16.62 -6.54 5.98
N THR A 54 -15.54 -6.09 6.61
CA THR A 54 -14.70 -6.87 7.52
C THR A 54 -15.55 -7.62 8.54
N GLY A 55 -15.22 -8.90 8.74
CA GLY A 55 -15.94 -9.81 9.63
C GLY A 55 -17.15 -10.52 9.04
N ILE A 56 -17.62 -10.13 7.84
CA ILE A 56 -18.68 -10.85 7.12
C ILE A 56 -18.06 -11.84 6.12
N THR A 57 -18.43 -13.11 6.23
CA THR A 57 -18.07 -14.18 5.31
C THR A 57 -19.30 -14.70 4.58
N LEU A 58 -19.32 -14.56 3.26
CA LEU A 58 -20.33 -15.17 2.39
C LEU A 58 -19.73 -16.40 1.71
N ILE A 59 -20.33 -17.56 1.94
CA ILE A 59 -19.97 -18.82 1.29
C ILE A 59 -21.12 -19.17 0.36
N HIS A 60 -20.87 -19.15 -0.94
CA HIS A 60 -21.85 -19.44 -1.97
C HIS A 60 -21.48 -20.74 -2.69
N ARG A 61 -22.43 -21.67 -2.81
CA ARG A 61 -22.28 -22.86 -3.65
C ARG A 61 -23.27 -22.78 -4.81
N GLY A 62 -22.77 -22.49 -6.00
CA GLY A 62 -23.65 -22.05 -7.07
C GLY A 62 -22.96 -21.18 -8.10
N THR A 63 -23.78 -20.44 -8.83
CA THR A 63 -23.35 -19.44 -9.82
C THR A 63 -23.80 -18.05 -9.37
N CYS A 64 -22.99 -17.04 -9.63
CA CYS A 64 -23.35 -15.65 -9.41
C CYS A 64 -23.34 -14.90 -10.75
N ASN A 65 -24.32 -14.02 -10.95
CA ASN A 65 -24.26 -13.07 -12.06
C ASN A 65 -23.20 -11.97 -11.81
N ASP A 66 -23.17 -10.97 -12.68
CA ASP A 66 -22.18 -9.89 -12.69
C ASP A 66 -22.06 -9.14 -11.35
N GLY A 67 -20.86 -8.61 -11.08
CA GLY A 67 -20.60 -7.68 -9.98
C GLY A 67 -20.35 -8.33 -8.63
N VAL A 68 -19.91 -9.60 -8.59
CA VAL A 68 -19.54 -10.26 -7.33
C VAL A 68 -18.49 -9.43 -6.59
N GLY A 69 -18.76 -9.08 -5.33
CA GLY A 69 -17.85 -8.26 -4.53
C GLY A 69 -17.64 -6.84 -5.05
N LYS A 70 -18.56 -6.30 -5.86
CA LYS A 70 -18.50 -4.90 -6.31
C LYS A 70 -18.34 -3.97 -5.10
N SER A 71 -17.32 -3.12 -5.14
CA SER A 71 -17.02 -2.13 -4.10
C SER A 71 -16.92 -2.74 -2.70
N MET A 72 -16.52 -4.02 -2.58
CA MET A 72 -16.29 -4.60 -1.26
C MET A 72 -15.12 -3.89 -0.57
N SER A 73 -15.27 -3.64 0.73
CA SER A 73 -14.29 -2.94 1.55
C SER A 73 -13.67 -3.83 2.63
N GLY A 74 -14.05 -5.11 2.65
CA GLY A 74 -13.56 -6.09 3.62
C GLY A 74 -14.34 -7.39 3.58
N GLY A 75 -13.99 -8.28 4.50
CA GLY A 75 -14.60 -9.57 4.69
C GLY A 75 -14.21 -10.56 3.62
N ARG A 76 -15.03 -11.59 3.45
CA ARG A 76 -14.68 -12.74 2.63
C ARG A 76 -15.84 -13.23 1.79
N LEU A 77 -15.58 -13.47 0.51
CA LEU A 77 -16.45 -14.14 -0.42
C LEU A 77 -15.79 -15.45 -0.87
N VAL A 78 -16.50 -16.57 -0.76
CA VAL A 78 -16.05 -17.89 -1.21
C VAL A 78 -17.11 -18.46 -2.14
N ILE A 79 -16.78 -18.61 -3.41
CA ILE A 79 -17.65 -19.18 -4.44
C ILE A 79 -17.15 -20.60 -4.74
N LYS A 80 -17.96 -21.59 -4.37
CA LYS A 80 -17.71 -23.02 -4.58
C LYS A 80 -18.53 -23.53 -5.76
N SER A 81 -17.96 -24.47 -6.50
CA SER A 81 -18.65 -25.18 -7.57
C SER A 81 -19.82 -26.01 -7.01
N PRO A 82 -21.00 -26.06 -7.67
CA PRO A 82 -22.14 -26.90 -7.27
C PRO A 82 -21.78 -28.37 -7.04
N GLY A 83 -20.81 -28.90 -7.81
CA GLY A 83 -20.33 -30.29 -7.75
C GLY A 83 -18.96 -30.47 -7.08
N GLY A 84 -18.43 -29.46 -6.38
CA GLY A 84 -17.11 -29.54 -5.72
C GLY A 84 -17.03 -30.65 -4.65
N ALA A 85 -15.81 -30.97 -4.20
CA ALA A 85 -15.47 -32.14 -3.37
C ALA A 85 -16.31 -32.35 -2.08
N ASP A 86 -16.96 -31.29 -1.58
CA ASP A 86 -17.84 -31.32 -0.40
C ASP A 86 -19.34 -31.44 -0.75
N SER A 87 -19.73 -31.83 -1.97
CA SER A 87 -21.15 -31.85 -2.37
C SER A 87 -21.83 -33.17 -1.94
N PRO A 88 -22.90 -33.13 -1.12
CA PRO A 88 -23.71 -34.31 -0.86
C PRO A 88 -24.48 -34.65 -2.13
N SER A 89 -24.00 -35.68 -2.86
CA SER A 89 -24.71 -36.43 -3.91
C SER A 89 -25.77 -35.63 -4.68
N ILE A 90 -25.34 -34.77 -5.61
CA ILE A 90 -26.12 -34.54 -6.83
C ILE A 90 -25.68 -35.64 -7.79
N THR A 91 -26.29 -36.81 -7.61
CA THR A 91 -26.37 -37.85 -8.61
C THR A 91 -27.16 -37.29 -9.78
N ASP A 92 -26.50 -36.58 -10.69
CA ASP A 92 -26.90 -36.52 -12.09
C ASP A 92 -25.80 -35.87 -12.92
N SER A 93 -25.40 -36.58 -13.96
CA SER A 93 -24.54 -36.20 -15.07
C SER A 93 -23.02 -36.23 -14.87
N LYS A 94 -22.42 -37.14 -15.63
CA LYS A 94 -21.09 -37.08 -16.20
C LYS A 94 -20.79 -35.66 -16.73
N GLN A 95 -20.10 -34.83 -15.96
CA GLN A 95 -19.26 -33.74 -16.46
C GLN A 95 -17.92 -33.78 -15.73
N ASN A 96 -17.15 -34.81 -16.06
CA ASN A 96 -15.79 -35.00 -15.59
C ASN A 96 -14.80 -34.73 -16.74
N THR A 97 -15.06 -33.69 -17.53
CA THR A 97 -14.19 -33.28 -18.63
C THR A 97 -14.22 -31.76 -18.76
N GLU A 98 -13.05 -31.15 -18.46
CA GLU A 98 -12.63 -29.80 -18.85
C GLU A 98 -13.09 -28.61 -17.97
N GLN A 99 -12.29 -28.32 -16.93
CA GLN A 99 -11.62 -27.05 -16.58
C GLN A 99 -12.24 -25.64 -16.89
N ASN A 100 -13.50 -25.50 -17.32
CA ASN A 100 -14.04 -24.26 -17.90
C ASN A 100 -15.43 -23.81 -17.38
N ASN A 101 -15.77 -24.09 -16.12
CA ASN A 101 -17.05 -23.62 -15.58
C ASN A 101 -16.96 -22.16 -15.11
N VAL A 102 -17.62 -21.26 -15.85
CA VAL A 102 -17.84 -19.87 -15.42
C VAL A 102 -18.83 -19.88 -14.25
N LEU A 103 -18.34 -19.51 -13.07
CA LEU A 103 -19.13 -19.46 -11.83
C LEU A 103 -19.58 -18.05 -11.47
N ILE A 104 -18.82 -17.04 -11.88
CA ILE A 104 -19.18 -15.64 -11.64
C ILE A 104 -19.17 -14.83 -12.93
N GLY A 105 -20.10 -13.89 -13.06
CA GLY A 105 -20.19 -13.02 -14.22
C GLY A 105 -19.07 -11.97 -14.33
N ASN A 106 -19.35 -10.93 -15.10
CA ASN A 106 -18.44 -9.83 -15.38
C ASN A 106 -18.27 -8.88 -14.19
N PHE A 107 -17.26 -8.01 -14.24
CA PHE A 107 -17.07 -6.90 -13.29
C PHE A 107 -17.00 -7.31 -11.81
N ALA A 108 -16.57 -8.54 -11.53
CA ALA A 108 -16.30 -8.94 -10.16
C ALA A 108 -15.19 -8.05 -9.56
N LEU A 109 -15.34 -7.67 -8.29
CA LEU A 109 -14.44 -6.76 -7.55
C LEU A 109 -14.33 -5.35 -8.14
N PHE A 110 -15.32 -4.90 -8.91
CA PHE A 110 -15.29 -3.57 -9.48
C PHE A 110 -15.16 -2.49 -8.38
N GLY A 111 -14.04 -1.78 -8.37
CA GLY A 111 -13.76 -0.73 -7.39
C GLY A 111 -13.63 -1.22 -5.96
N ALA A 112 -13.32 -2.51 -5.74
CA ALA A 112 -13.12 -3.04 -4.39
C ALA A 112 -11.91 -2.40 -3.72
N THR A 113 -12.04 -2.02 -2.45
CA THR A 113 -10.96 -1.40 -1.66
C THR A 113 -10.36 -2.37 -0.65
N GLY A 114 -10.97 -3.54 -0.44
CA GLY A 114 -10.54 -4.49 0.56
C GLY A 114 -11.20 -5.86 0.52
N GLY A 115 -10.78 -6.74 1.42
CA GLY A 115 -11.32 -8.08 1.62
C GLY A 115 -10.79 -9.13 0.65
N ARG A 116 -11.39 -10.33 0.71
CA ARG A 116 -10.88 -11.55 0.07
C ARG A 116 -11.95 -12.25 -0.77
N LEU A 117 -11.65 -12.54 -2.03
CA LEU A 117 -12.50 -13.35 -2.92
C LEU A 117 -11.79 -14.65 -3.33
N PHE A 118 -12.48 -15.79 -3.17
CA PHE A 118 -12.00 -17.09 -3.62
C PHE A 118 -13.04 -17.72 -4.54
N VAL A 119 -12.67 -18.06 -5.77
CA VAL A 119 -13.61 -18.58 -6.79
C VAL A 119 -13.09 -19.91 -7.33
N GLU A 120 -13.77 -21.01 -7.03
CA GLU A 120 -13.49 -22.38 -7.51
C GLU A 120 -13.93 -22.58 -8.97
N GLY A 121 -13.64 -21.62 -9.83
CA GLY A 121 -14.10 -21.60 -11.23
C GLY A 121 -13.71 -20.30 -11.93
N GLN A 122 -14.25 -20.12 -13.13
CA GLN A 122 -13.92 -18.95 -13.95
C GLN A 122 -14.83 -17.76 -13.65
N ALA A 123 -14.28 -16.57 -13.88
CA ALA A 123 -14.99 -15.31 -13.93
C ALA A 123 -15.14 -14.83 -15.37
N GLY A 124 -16.16 -14.01 -15.62
CA GLY A 124 -16.31 -13.28 -16.88
C GLY A 124 -15.26 -12.19 -17.08
N ASP A 125 -15.58 -11.25 -17.95
CA ASP A 125 -14.73 -10.12 -18.32
C ASP A 125 -14.56 -9.12 -17.18
N ARG A 126 -13.47 -8.35 -17.24
CA ARG A 126 -13.15 -7.24 -16.33
C ARG A 126 -13.13 -7.64 -14.86
N PHE A 127 -12.68 -8.86 -14.60
CA PHE A 127 -12.40 -9.30 -13.24
C PHE A 127 -11.36 -8.40 -12.58
N GLY A 128 -11.66 -7.83 -11.42
CA GLY A 128 -10.73 -6.96 -10.69
C GLY A 128 -10.57 -5.57 -11.30
N VAL A 129 -11.51 -5.12 -12.14
CA VAL A 129 -11.46 -3.77 -12.70
C VAL A 129 -11.49 -2.70 -11.60
N ARG A 130 -10.54 -1.75 -11.63
CA ARG A 130 -10.37 -0.74 -10.57
C ARG A 130 -10.23 -1.33 -9.16
N ASN A 131 -9.81 -2.59 -9.03
CA ASN A 131 -9.46 -3.14 -7.72
C ASN A 131 -8.35 -2.27 -7.11
N SER A 132 -8.62 -1.77 -5.92
CA SER A 132 -7.78 -0.82 -5.20
C SER A 132 -7.23 -1.42 -3.91
N GLY A 133 -7.57 -2.66 -3.55
CA GLY A 133 -7.08 -3.27 -2.30
C GLY A 133 -7.62 -4.65 -1.94
N ALA A 134 -8.49 -5.25 -2.75
CA ALA A 134 -8.97 -6.61 -2.52
C ALA A 134 -7.96 -7.67 -2.96
N PHE A 135 -7.96 -8.79 -2.23
CA PHE A 135 -7.26 -10.00 -2.58
C PHE A 135 -8.19 -10.97 -3.33
N ALA A 136 -7.71 -11.64 -4.37
CA ALA A 136 -8.49 -12.65 -5.07
C ALA A 136 -7.69 -13.85 -5.60
N VAL A 137 -8.32 -15.04 -5.58
CA VAL A 137 -7.85 -16.22 -6.31
C VAL A 137 -9.01 -16.79 -7.12
N VAL A 138 -8.79 -16.98 -8.43
CA VAL A 138 -9.80 -17.42 -9.41
C VAL A 138 -9.19 -18.43 -10.39
N GLU A 139 -10.01 -19.34 -10.94
CA GLU A 139 -9.57 -20.42 -11.84
C GLU A 139 -9.81 -20.12 -13.33
N GLY A 140 -9.91 -18.85 -13.68
CA GLY A 140 -10.01 -18.36 -15.05
C GLY A 140 -10.68 -16.99 -15.08
N VAL A 141 -10.30 -16.16 -16.04
CA VAL A 141 -10.87 -14.82 -16.22
C VAL A 141 -11.12 -14.55 -17.70
N GLY A 142 -12.08 -13.68 -18.00
CA GLY A 142 -12.32 -13.19 -19.35
C GLY A 142 -11.32 -12.12 -19.79
N ASP A 143 -11.77 -11.28 -20.73
CA ASP A 143 -11.01 -10.14 -21.24
C ASP A 143 -10.86 -9.03 -20.20
N PHE A 144 -9.76 -8.28 -20.28
CA PHE A 144 -9.48 -7.08 -19.48
C PHE A 144 -9.44 -7.34 -17.96
N ALA A 145 -8.96 -8.51 -17.54
CA ALA A 145 -8.70 -8.77 -16.12
C ALA A 145 -7.69 -7.75 -15.55
N CYS A 146 -7.93 -7.28 -14.31
CA CYS A 146 -7.13 -6.26 -13.61
C CYS A 146 -7.03 -4.91 -14.34
N GLU A 147 -7.99 -4.59 -15.21
CA GLU A 147 -8.04 -3.28 -15.88
C GLU A 147 -8.15 -2.14 -14.86
N TYR A 148 -7.33 -1.10 -14.98
CA TYR A 148 -7.27 0.04 -14.06
C TYR A 148 -7.06 -0.33 -12.59
N MET A 149 -6.50 -1.50 -12.29
CA MET A 149 -6.18 -1.92 -10.93
C MET A 149 -5.11 -0.98 -10.33
N THR A 150 -5.37 -0.46 -9.13
CA THR A 150 -4.53 0.50 -8.41
C THR A 150 -4.01 -0.07 -7.07
N GLY A 151 -4.45 -1.27 -6.69
CA GLY A 151 -4.01 -1.96 -5.49
C GLY A 151 -4.64 -3.34 -5.36
N GLY A 152 -4.22 -4.11 -4.36
CA GLY A 152 -4.68 -5.47 -4.16
C GLY A 152 -3.76 -6.53 -4.76
N VAL A 153 -4.16 -7.80 -4.62
CA VAL A 153 -3.43 -8.95 -5.18
C VAL A 153 -4.41 -9.88 -5.87
N VAL A 154 -4.16 -10.21 -7.14
CA VAL A 154 -5.01 -11.13 -7.93
C VAL A 154 -4.20 -12.32 -8.42
N ILE A 155 -4.67 -13.53 -8.16
CA ILE A 155 -4.08 -14.77 -8.65
C ILE A 155 -5.08 -15.45 -9.57
N ASN A 156 -4.74 -15.55 -10.85
CA ASN A 156 -5.46 -16.37 -11.79
C ASN A 156 -4.67 -17.66 -12.04
N ILE A 157 -5.30 -18.81 -11.81
CA ILE A 157 -4.70 -20.12 -12.07
C ILE A 157 -5.25 -20.80 -13.32
N GLY A 158 -6.15 -20.15 -14.07
CA GLY A 158 -6.76 -20.71 -15.28
C GLY A 158 -6.58 -19.85 -16.53
N GLY A 159 -7.50 -20.01 -17.49
CA GLY A 159 -7.51 -19.25 -18.73
C GLY A 159 -7.65 -17.73 -18.50
N TYR A 160 -7.27 -16.95 -19.50
CA TYR A 160 -7.33 -15.49 -19.47
C TYR A 160 -7.61 -14.94 -20.87
N GLY A 161 -8.32 -13.82 -20.93
CA GLY A 161 -8.58 -13.09 -22.16
C GLY A 161 -7.45 -12.11 -22.54
N LYS A 162 -7.75 -11.19 -23.47
CA LYS A 162 -6.83 -10.13 -23.89
C LYS A 162 -6.84 -8.94 -22.92
N GLY A 163 -5.82 -8.09 -22.98
CA GLY A 163 -5.80 -6.82 -22.26
C GLY A 163 -5.60 -6.94 -20.75
N PHE A 164 -4.97 -8.03 -20.29
CA PHE A 164 -4.70 -8.24 -18.87
C PHE A 164 -3.86 -7.08 -18.32
N GLY A 165 -4.33 -6.43 -17.26
CA GLY A 165 -3.64 -5.33 -16.59
C GLY A 165 -3.63 -4.03 -17.39
N ASN A 166 -4.55 -3.84 -18.35
CA ASN A 166 -4.62 -2.58 -19.09
C ASN A 166 -4.92 -1.39 -18.16
N GLY A 167 -4.09 -0.35 -18.18
CA GLY A 167 -4.19 0.78 -17.25
C GLY A 167 -3.89 0.44 -15.79
N MET A 168 -3.36 -0.75 -15.49
CA MET A 168 -2.97 -1.13 -14.13
C MET A 168 -1.80 -0.27 -13.65
N SER A 169 -2.00 0.47 -12.56
CA SER A 169 -1.02 1.37 -11.95
C SER A 169 -0.61 0.97 -10.54
N GLY A 170 -1.28 -0.03 -9.94
CA GLY A 170 -0.95 -0.53 -8.61
C GLY A 170 -1.45 -1.95 -8.36
N GLY A 171 -0.88 -2.58 -7.33
CA GLY A 171 -1.17 -3.97 -6.94
C GLY A 171 -0.27 -4.98 -7.63
N VAL A 172 -0.50 -6.27 -7.37
CA VAL A 172 0.29 -7.38 -7.93
C VAL A 172 -0.64 -8.44 -8.51
N ALA A 173 -0.34 -8.94 -9.70
CA ALA A 173 -1.08 -10.04 -10.29
C ALA A 173 -0.18 -11.25 -10.58
N PHE A 174 -0.73 -12.44 -10.42
CA PHE A 174 -0.11 -13.71 -10.75
C PHE A 174 -0.95 -14.43 -11.79
N GLN A 175 -0.29 -14.96 -12.82
CA GLN A 175 -0.93 -15.76 -13.86
C GLN A 175 -0.22 -17.11 -13.96
N TYR A 176 -0.96 -18.20 -13.81
CA TYR A 176 -0.49 -19.52 -14.22
C TYR A 176 -0.69 -19.71 -15.72
N ASP A 177 0.39 -19.83 -16.49
CA ASP A 177 0.35 -19.96 -17.93
C ASP A 177 1.44 -20.92 -18.46
N PRO A 178 1.13 -22.23 -18.51
CA PRO A 178 2.01 -23.23 -19.14
C PRO A 178 2.26 -22.99 -20.63
N SER A 179 1.41 -22.22 -21.32
CA SER A 179 1.55 -21.95 -22.75
C SER A 179 2.53 -20.81 -23.05
N GLY A 180 2.87 -20.01 -22.03
CA GLY A 180 3.80 -18.88 -22.13
C GLY A 180 3.31 -17.70 -22.98
N LYS A 181 2.00 -17.60 -23.22
CA LYS A 181 1.36 -16.57 -24.06
C LYS A 181 0.94 -15.31 -23.31
N ILE A 182 1.00 -15.29 -21.98
CA ILE A 182 0.53 -14.13 -21.18
C ILE A 182 1.28 -12.85 -21.53
N SER A 183 2.58 -12.93 -21.87
CA SER A 183 3.40 -11.78 -22.29
C SER A 183 2.88 -11.08 -23.56
N GLU A 184 2.10 -11.77 -24.39
CA GLU A 184 1.44 -11.22 -25.58
C GLU A 184 0.02 -10.70 -25.29
N ARG A 185 -0.58 -11.13 -24.18
CA ARG A 185 -1.97 -10.83 -23.81
C ARG A 185 -2.10 -9.78 -22.71
N CYS A 186 -1.03 -9.53 -21.94
CA CYS A 186 -0.99 -8.45 -20.95
C CYS A 186 -0.62 -7.10 -21.59
N SER A 187 -1.05 -6.01 -20.95
CA SER A 187 -0.72 -4.66 -21.40
C SER A 187 0.77 -4.36 -21.21
N LYS A 188 1.50 -4.30 -22.33
CA LYS A 188 2.92 -3.94 -22.34
C LYS A 188 3.16 -2.50 -21.89
N ASP A 189 2.14 -1.63 -21.94
CA ASP A 189 2.25 -0.24 -21.52
C ASP A 189 2.09 -0.07 -20.01
N SER A 190 1.36 -0.98 -19.37
CA SER A 190 0.97 -0.83 -17.97
C SER A 190 1.75 -1.75 -17.02
N VAL A 191 2.13 -2.96 -17.46
CA VAL A 191 2.75 -3.96 -16.57
C VAL A 191 4.09 -4.48 -17.09
N ILE A 192 4.96 -4.85 -16.16
CA ILE A 192 6.12 -5.70 -16.39
C ILE A 192 5.72 -7.12 -16.04
N CYS A 193 5.78 -8.02 -17.03
CA CYS A 193 5.45 -9.43 -16.88
C CYS A 193 6.73 -10.25 -16.77
N ARG A 194 6.94 -10.92 -15.63
CA ARG A 194 8.14 -11.72 -15.34
C ARG A 194 7.77 -13.16 -15.08
N ARG A 195 8.38 -14.09 -15.81
CA ARG A 195 8.25 -15.53 -15.53
C ARG A 195 9.07 -15.88 -14.27
N PHE A 196 8.59 -16.82 -13.46
CA PHE A 196 9.36 -17.34 -12.34
C PHE A 196 10.47 -18.31 -12.74
N ALA A 197 10.33 -19.00 -13.89
CA ALA A 197 11.37 -19.87 -14.41
C ALA A 197 12.68 -19.10 -14.60
N GLY A 198 13.78 -19.62 -14.03
CA GLY A 198 15.11 -19.01 -14.10
C GLY A 198 15.28 -17.70 -13.33
N ALA A 199 14.27 -17.27 -12.56
CA ALA A 199 14.33 -16.04 -11.79
C ALA A 199 14.96 -16.28 -10.42
N ASP A 200 16.27 -16.06 -10.31
CA ASP A 200 17.03 -16.22 -9.07
C ASP A 200 17.31 -14.86 -8.42
N SER A 201 16.36 -14.38 -7.63
CA SER A 201 16.55 -13.20 -6.78
C SER A 201 15.71 -13.32 -5.53
N GLU A 202 16.19 -12.77 -4.41
CA GLU A 202 15.49 -12.78 -3.12
C GLU A 202 14.02 -12.31 -3.27
N PHE A 203 13.80 -11.25 -4.05
CA PHE A 203 12.47 -10.74 -4.37
C PHE A 203 11.57 -11.79 -5.02
N MET A 204 12.06 -12.49 -6.06
CA MET A 204 11.26 -13.50 -6.77
C MET A 204 10.99 -14.70 -5.87
N THR A 205 11.98 -15.15 -5.09
CA THR A 205 11.80 -16.23 -4.11
C THR A 205 10.76 -15.87 -3.04
N ALA A 206 10.76 -14.63 -2.54
CA ALA A 206 9.75 -14.15 -1.60
C ALA A 206 8.35 -14.14 -2.23
N GLN A 207 8.21 -13.71 -3.49
CA GLN A 207 6.93 -13.74 -4.20
C GLN A 207 6.42 -15.17 -4.44
N GLN A 208 7.30 -16.14 -4.72
CA GLN A 208 6.92 -17.55 -4.82
C GLN A 208 6.38 -18.09 -3.48
N LYS A 209 7.01 -17.72 -2.36
CA LYS A 209 6.54 -18.09 -1.01
C LYS A 209 5.16 -17.49 -0.71
N ALA A 210 4.92 -16.24 -1.09
CA ALA A 210 3.62 -15.58 -0.96
C ALA A 210 2.55 -16.29 -1.83
N LEU A 211 2.86 -16.56 -3.09
CA LEU A 211 2.00 -17.32 -4.00
C LEU A 211 1.60 -18.68 -3.42
N LEU A 212 2.55 -19.43 -2.86
CA LEU A 212 2.29 -20.71 -2.21
C LEU A 212 1.28 -20.56 -1.06
N ARG A 213 1.39 -19.52 -0.24
CA ARG A 213 0.43 -19.22 0.84
C ARG A 213 -0.95 -18.86 0.30
N TYR A 214 -1.02 -18.06 -0.78
CA TYR A 214 -2.29 -17.70 -1.42
C TYR A 214 -3.02 -18.92 -1.99
N LEU A 215 -2.31 -19.81 -2.67
CA LEU A 215 -2.86 -21.06 -3.19
C LEU A 215 -3.35 -21.96 -2.05
N LYS A 216 -2.56 -22.15 -0.99
CA LYS A 216 -3.01 -22.88 0.21
C LYS A 216 -4.25 -22.26 0.85
N ALA A 217 -4.32 -20.93 0.89
CA ALA A 217 -5.47 -20.19 1.41
C ALA A 217 -6.73 -20.39 0.57
N HIS A 218 -6.60 -20.46 -0.77
CA HIS A 218 -7.67 -20.80 -1.69
C HIS A 218 -8.12 -22.25 -1.49
N ARG A 219 -7.20 -23.22 -1.55
CA ARG A 219 -7.50 -24.65 -1.37
C ARG A 219 -8.25 -24.92 -0.07
N ARG A 220 -7.85 -24.30 1.04
CA ARG A 220 -8.52 -24.46 2.35
C ARG A 220 -9.98 -24.00 2.32
N ARG A 221 -10.33 -23.04 1.46
CA ARG A 221 -11.66 -22.43 1.42
C ARG A 221 -12.56 -23.03 0.34
N THR A 222 -11.99 -23.42 -0.79
CA THR A 222 -12.73 -23.93 -1.95
C THR A 222 -12.63 -25.44 -2.13
N HIS A 223 -11.61 -26.08 -1.56
CA HIS A 223 -11.25 -27.48 -1.84
C HIS A 223 -10.87 -27.74 -3.31
N SER A 224 -10.51 -26.68 -4.04
CA SER A 224 -10.12 -26.70 -5.45
C SER A 224 -9.20 -27.87 -5.81
N ALA A 225 -9.67 -28.69 -6.76
CA ALA A 225 -8.88 -29.77 -7.34
C ALA A 225 -7.71 -29.23 -8.17
N ARG A 226 -7.89 -28.09 -8.86
CA ARG A 226 -6.86 -27.45 -9.67
C ARG A 226 -5.70 -26.96 -8.81
N VAL A 227 -5.98 -26.30 -7.69
CA VAL A 227 -4.93 -25.90 -6.75
C VAL A 227 -4.24 -27.13 -6.15
N ARG A 228 -4.97 -28.21 -5.87
CA ARG A 228 -4.35 -29.47 -5.42
C ARG A 228 -3.32 -29.96 -6.43
N GLN A 229 -3.70 -30.07 -7.71
CA GLN A 229 -2.79 -30.50 -8.79
C GLN A 229 -1.55 -29.61 -8.92
N ILE A 230 -1.72 -28.29 -8.83
CA ILE A 230 -0.60 -27.32 -8.86
C ILE A 230 0.33 -27.53 -7.65
N LEU A 231 -0.23 -27.69 -6.44
CA LEU A 231 0.55 -27.84 -5.22
C LEU A 231 1.26 -29.20 -5.15
N ASP A 232 0.65 -30.27 -5.65
CA ASP A 232 1.24 -31.61 -5.69
C ASP A 232 2.46 -31.66 -6.63
N ASN A 233 2.50 -30.78 -7.65
CA ASN A 233 3.59 -30.64 -8.61
C ASN A 233 4.30 -29.28 -8.52
N TRP A 234 4.36 -28.69 -7.33
CA TRP A 234 4.75 -27.29 -7.13
C TRP A 234 6.09 -26.92 -7.75
N GLU A 235 7.10 -27.77 -7.60
CA GLU A 235 8.47 -27.53 -8.10
C GLU A 235 8.52 -27.30 -9.61
N THR A 236 7.65 -27.99 -10.36
CA THR A 236 7.52 -27.80 -11.81
C THR A 236 6.55 -26.66 -12.11
N ALA A 237 5.38 -26.66 -11.46
CA ALA A 237 4.29 -25.73 -11.76
C ALA A 237 4.66 -24.26 -11.53
N ILE A 238 5.53 -23.97 -10.56
CA ILE A 238 5.98 -22.60 -10.28
C ILE A 238 6.66 -21.95 -11.49
N ASN A 239 7.32 -22.74 -12.34
CA ASN A 239 7.99 -22.23 -13.54
C ASN A 239 7.03 -21.68 -14.59
N ASP A 240 5.77 -22.08 -14.54
CA ASP A 240 4.71 -21.61 -15.43
C ASP A 240 3.91 -20.45 -14.84
N PHE A 241 4.27 -19.97 -13.65
CA PHE A 241 3.71 -18.74 -13.13
C PHE A 241 4.46 -17.51 -13.66
N TYR A 242 3.68 -16.47 -13.88
CA TYR A 242 4.12 -15.13 -14.22
C TYR A 242 3.67 -14.16 -13.15
N LEU A 243 4.56 -13.23 -12.81
CA LEU A 243 4.34 -12.11 -11.91
C LEU A 243 4.19 -10.84 -12.75
N LEU A 244 3.07 -10.16 -12.59
CA LEU A 244 2.74 -8.92 -13.27
C LEU A 244 2.75 -7.79 -12.25
N ILE A 245 3.66 -6.83 -12.45
CA ILE A 245 3.82 -5.66 -11.57
C ILE A 245 3.65 -4.40 -12.42
N PRO A 246 2.94 -3.37 -11.95
CA PRO A 246 2.76 -2.12 -12.68
C PRO A 246 4.10 -1.45 -13.01
N LYS A 247 4.26 -0.97 -14.23
CA LYS A 247 5.39 -0.11 -14.63
C LYS A 247 5.47 1.15 -13.78
N ALA A 248 4.33 1.67 -13.32
CA ALA A 248 4.27 2.82 -12.43
C ALA A 248 5.07 2.61 -11.13
N TRP A 249 5.09 1.39 -10.58
CA TRP A 249 5.90 1.09 -9.39
C TRP A 249 7.39 1.11 -9.70
N TYR A 250 7.79 0.59 -10.85
CA TYR A 250 9.18 0.66 -11.30
C TYR A 250 9.63 2.10 -11.54
N ALA A 251 8.81 2.87 -12.26
CA ALA A 251 9.10 4.26 -12.58
C ALA A 251 9.26 5.16 -11.34
N ASN A 252 8.61 4.83 -10.23
CA ASN A 252 8.61 5.67 -9.02
C ASN A 252 9.47 5.14 -7.88
N HIS A 253 9.73 3.82 -7.81
CA HIS A 253 10.42 3.21 -6.66
C HIS A 253 11.76 2.55 -7.01
N CYS A 254 12.11 2.39 -8.29
CA CYS A 254 13.35 1.72 -8.68
C CYS A 254 14.43 2.74 -9.08
N LEU A 255 15.52 2.75 -8.32
CA LEU A 255 16.68 3.63 -8.55
C LEU A 255 17.17 3.63 -10.00
N THR A 256 17.27 2.45 -10.62
CA THR A 256 17.75 2.33 -12.01
C THR A 256 16.82 2.99 -13.03
N VAL A 257 15.50 2.89 -12.83
CA VAL A 257 14.53 3.49 -13.76
C VAL A 257 14.44 5.00 -13.56
N LEU A 258 14.59 5.46 -12.32
CA LEU A 258 14.72 6.88 -12.01
C LEU A 258 15.99 7.46 -12.62
N ALA A 259 17.12 6.73 -12.58
CA ALA A 259 18.37 7.14 -13.23
C ALA A 259 18.23 7.32 -14.74
N ASP A 260 17.41 6.48 -15.40
CA ASP A 260 17.11 6.62 -16.83
C ASP A 260 16.21 7.83 -17.15
N ASN A 261 15.56 8.44 -16.16
CA ASN A 261 14.55 9.50 -16.33
C ASN A 261 14.76 10.66 -15.33
N ILE A 262 16.00 11.16 -15.25
CA ILE A 262 16.36 12.24 -14.33
C ILE A 262 15.59 13.53 -14.65
N ASP A 263 14.92 14.06 -13.63
CA ASP A 263 14.28 15.38 -13.65
C ASP A 263 14.60 16.12 -12.34
N ALA A 264 15.89 16.44 -12.17
CA ALA A 264 16.43 17.01 -10.93
C ALA A 264 15.67 18.26 -10.48
N LYS A 265 15.28 19.15 -11.41
CA LYS A 265 14.54 20.36 -11.09
C LYS A 265 13.19 20.05 -10.44
N THR A 266 12.41 19.14 -11.03
CA THR A 266 11.11 18.75 -10.47
C THR A 266 11.29 18.00 -9.16
N TRP A 267 12.31 17.13 -9.06
CA TRP A 267 12.56 16.37 -7.84
C TRP A 267 13.01 17.26 -6.68
N LEU A 268 13.83 18.28 -6.92
CA LEU A 268 14.20 19.26 -5.91
C LEU A 268 12.98 19.96 -5.33
N GLU A 269 12.04 20.37 -6.18
CA GLU A 269 10.79 20.99 -5.74
C GLU A 269 9.89 20.03 -4.96
N GLU A 270 9.77 18.79 -5.45
CA GLU A 270 8.99 17.72 -4.79
C GLU A 270 9.56 17.42 -3.39
N LEU A 271 10.88 17.20 -3.32
CA LEU A 271 11.59 16.87 -2.08
C LEU A 271 11.53 18.01 -1.06
N SER A 272 11.77 19.26 -1.48
CA SER A 272 11.78 20.39 -0.55
C SER A 272 10.38 20.69 0.00
N THR A 273 9.36 20.62 -0.85
CA THR A 273 7.96 20.90 -0.47
C THR A 273 7.40 19.81 0.44
N ASP A 274 7.68 18.55 0.16
CA ASP A 274 7.21 17.44 1.00
C ASP A 274 7.97 17.37 2.33
N SER A 275 9.31 17.41 2.28
CA SER A 275 10.13 17.27 3.49
C SER A 275 9.88 18.42 4.48
N SER A 276 9.75 19.66 4.01
CA SER A 276 9.39 20.80 4.87
C SER A 276 8.09 20.57 5.62
N ARG A 277 7.04 20.10 4.94
CA ARG A 277 5.75 19.78 5.57
C ARG A 277 5.88 18.63 6.56
N ARG A 278 6.57 17.55 6.19
CA ARG A 278 6.75 16.38 7.07
C ARG A 278 7.48 16.74 8.36
N PHE A 279 8.59 17.48 8.28
CA PHE A 279 9.34 17.89 9.47
C PHE A 279 8.53 18.82 10.37
N ILE A 280 7.88 19.84 9.81
CA ILE A 280 7.05 20.77 10.59
C ILE A 280 5.86 20.02 11.21
N SER A 281 5.21 19.13 10.47
CA SER A 281 4.08 18.34 10.98
C SER A 281 4.50 17.42 12.11
N ALA A 282 5.67 16.78 12.04
CA ALA A 282 6.17 15.92 13.13
C ALA A 282 6.37 16.71 14.43
N ILE A 283 6.93 17.93 14.34
CA ILE A 283 7.10 18.82 15.49
C ILE A 283 5.75 19.35 16.00
N ALA A 284 4.83 19.70 15.09
CA ALA A 284 3.48 20.15 15.44
C ALA A 284 2.68 19.08 16.20
N THR A 285 2.77 17.82 15.77
CA THR A 285 2.15 16.67 16.44
C THR A 285 2.73 16.50 17.85
N ALA A 286 4.05 16.55 18.01
CA ALA A 286 4.69 16.46 19.33
C ALA A 286 4.21 17.55 20.31
N TYR A 287 4.11 18.81 19.85
CA TYR A 287 3.55 19.89 20.66
C TYR A 287 2.08 19.68 21.01
N THR A 288 1.26 19.21 20.06
CA THR A 288 -0.18 19.04 20.24
C THR A 288 -0.49 17.89 21.21
N ASP A 289 0.22 16.78 21.07
CA ASP A 289 -0.01 15.56 21.86
C ASP A 289 0.76 15.59 23.20
N SER A 290 1.51 16.65 23.47
CA SER A 290 2.39 16.79 24.64
C SER A 290 3.36 15.61 24.79
N GLN A 291 3.83 15.08 23.66
CA GLN A 291 4.81 14.00 23.62
C GLN A 291 6.20 14.58 23.34
N PRO A 292 7.26 14.08 24.01
CA PRO A 292 8.61 14.49 23.66
C PRO A 292 8.95 14.01 22.24
N LEU A 293 9.67 14.84 21.48
CA LEU A 293 10.25 14.40 20.21
C LEU A 293 11.27 13.29 20.47
N PHE A 294 11.35 12.32 19.55
CA PHE A 294 12.31 11.21 19.58
C PHE A 294 12.29 10.41 20.89
N ASP A 295 11.10 10.22 21.48
CA ASP A 295 10.87 9.55 22.77
C ASP A 295 11.62 10.20 23.96
N GLY A 296 12.04 11.46 23.82
CA GLY A 296 12.82 12.17 24.82
C GLY A 296 14.29 11.75 24.88
N ASN A 297 14.77 11.01 23.88
CA ASN A 297 16.17 10.64 23.78
C ASN A 297 17.04 11.88 23.53
N VAL A 298 18.16 11.95 24.25
CA VAL A 298 19.19 12.98 24.08
C VAL A 298 20.53 12.28 23.85
N PRO A 299 21.36 12.74 22.88
CA PRO A 299 22.69 12.18 22.66
C PRO A 299 23.53 12.32 23.94
N SER A 300 24.21 11.25 24.34
CA SER A 300 25.26 11.36 25.36
C SER A 300 26.54 11.96 24.75
N TYR A 301 27.43 12.49 25.59
CA TYR A 301 28.69 13.11 25.14
C TYR A 301 29.60 12.16 24.34
N ASP A 302 29.42 10.86 24.54
CA ASP A 302 30.10 9.74 23.91
C ASP A 302 29.25 9.02 22.85
N ASP A 303 28.07 9.54 22.51
CA ASP A 303 27.14 8.91 21.58
C ASP A 303 27.56 9.13 20.12
N SER A 304 27.76 8.04 19.40
CA SER A 304 28.00 8.04 17.95
C SER A 304 26.71 8.07 17.12
N ASN A 305 25.53 8.26 17.74
CA ASN A 305 24.26 8.32 17.04
C ASN A 305 24.11 9.62 16.22
N VAL A 306 24.70 9.58 15.02
CA VAL A 306 24.67 10.66 14.03
C VAL A 306 23.23 10.98 13.59
N GLU A 307 22.33 9.99 13.57
CA GLU A 307 20.95 10.18 13.14
C GLU A 307 20.15 10.99 14.17
N LEU A 308 20.17 10.59 15.46
CA LEU A 308 19.48 11.34 16.52
C LEU A 308 20.01 12.77 16.63
N SER A 309 21.34 12.94 16.58
CA SER A 309 21.97 14.27 16.58
C SER A 309 21.51 15.12 15.39
N SER A 310 21.38 14.51 14.20
CA SER A 310 20.91 15.22 13.01
C SER A 310 19.44 15.64 13.14
N GLN A 311 18.60 14.76 13.68
CA GLN A 311 17.18 15.02 13.89
C GLN A 311 16.92 16.16 14.91
N LEU A 312 17.71 16.18 15.99
CA LEU A 312 17.64 17.26 17.00
C LEU A 312 18.14 18.59 16.43
N THR A 313 19.26 18.59 15.71
CA THR A 313 19.81 19.79 15.04
C THR A 313 18.82 20.36 14.04
N LEU A 314 18.19 19.49 13.24
CA LEU A 314 17.13 19.87 12.30
C LEU A 314 15.93 20.51 13.03
N THR A 315 15.48 19.90 14.11
CA THR A 315 14.37 20.41 14.93
C THR A 315 14.69 21.80 15.50
N ALA A 316 15.91 21.98 16.03
CA ALA A 316 16.38 23.26 16.55
C ALA A 316 16.43 24.34 15.45
N GLY A 317 16.91 24.00 14.25
CA GLY A 317 16.93 24.89 13.10
C GLY A 317 15.53 25.35 12.66
N ILE A 318 14.55 24.44 12.62
CA ILE A 318 13.15 24.80 12.33
C ILE A 318 12.59 25.72 13.41
N PHE A 319 12.89 25.45 14.68
CA PHE A 319 12.47 26.30 15.79
C PHE A 319 13.10 27.71 15.71
N MET A 320 14.39 27.80 15.36
CA MET A 320 15.08 29.07 15.10
C MET A 320 14.37 29.86 14.00
N ARG A 321 14.00 29.22 12.88
CA ARG A 321 13.23 29.89 11.80
C ARG A 321 11.88 30.39 12.28
N ALA A 322 11.17 29.60 13.09
CA ALA A 322 9.90 30.02 13.68
C ALA A 322 10.06 31.22 14.63
N MET A 323 11.15 31.26 15.41
CA MET A 323 11.49 32.41 16.26
C MET A 323 11.79 33.68 15.46
N GLN A 324 12.53 33.57 14.35
CA GLN A 324 12.82 34.69 13.45
C GLN A 324 11.55 35.27 12.80
N ILE A 325 10.56 34.41 12.49
CA ILE A 325 9.26 34.87 11.99
C ILE A 325 8.47 35.57 13.11
N ALA A 326 8.44 34.98 14.32
CA ALA A 326 7.77 35.59 15.48
C ALA A 326 8.35 36.96 15.85
N GLU A 327 9.67 37.13 15.74
CA GLU A 327 10.36 38.40 15.99
C GLU A 327 9.90 39.51 15.02
N LYS A 328 9.83 39.18 13.72
CA LYS A 328 9.35 40.11 12.69
C LYS A 328 7.89 40.51 12.92
N ASP A 329 7.05 39.59 13.40
CA ASP A 329 5.66 39.88 13.73
C ASP A 329 5.53 40.79 14.97
N CYS A 330 6.52 40.78 15.89
CA CYS A 330 6.54 41.65 17.08
C CYS A 330 6.98 43.10 16.78
N ASN A 331 7.84 43.32 15.79
CA ASN A 331 8.36 44.65 15.44
C ASN A 331 7.31 45.61 14.79
N GLY A 332 6.07 45.15 14.58
CA GLY A 332 5.01 45.90 13.88
C GLY A 332 3.92 46.55 14.76
N ASP A 333 3.72 46.10 16.01
CA ASP A 333 2.82 46.69 17.02
C ASP A 333 2.70 45.68 18.19
N CYS A 334 3.66 45.69 19.13
CA CYS A 334 3.64 44.78 20.28
C CYS A 334 3.31 45.51 21.59
N HIS A 335 2.20 46.23 21.64
CA HIS A 335 1.71 46.81 22.89
C HIS A 335 0.69 45.96 23.65
N ASP A 336 0.30 44.78 23.14
CA ASP A 336 -0.75 44.00 23.82
C ASP A 336 -0.74 42.49 23.50
N LYS A 337 0.22 41.69 24.00
CA LYS A 337 0.09 40.21 24.02
C LYS A 337 0.77 39.55 25.23
N GLN A 338 -0.01 38.73 25.95
CA GLN A 338 0.38 37.85 27.05
C GLN A 338 1.36 36.70 26.67
N MET A 339 1.74 36.55 25.39
CA MET A 339 2.53 35.40 24.92
C MET A 339 3.99 35.78 24.63
N THR A 340 4.91 34.99 25.19
CA THR A 340 6.36 35.09 24.93
C THR A 340 6.69 34.75 23.47
N GLN A 341 7.83 35.22 22.97
CA GLN A 341 8.32 34.93 21.61
C GLN A 341 8.42 33.42 21.33
N GLN A 342 8.85 32.62 22.32
CA GLN A 342 8.88 31.16 22.22
C GLN A 342 7.48 30.57 22.06
N GLN A 343 6.50 31.04 22.81
CA GLN A 343 5.11 30.58 22.68
C GLN A 343 4.51 30.96 21.32
N GLN A 344 4.90 32.11 20.75
CA GLN A 344 4.50 32.48 19.39
C GLN A 344 5.13 31.56 18.34
N ALA A 345 6.43 31.25 18.45
CA ALA A 345 7.11 30.31 17.56
C ALA A 345 6.47 28.91 17.60
N GLN A 346 6.10 28.42 18.80
CA GLN A 346 5.34 27.17 18.95
C GLN A 346 4.00 27.23 18.21
N GLN A 347 3.25 28.33 18.32
CA GLN A 347 1.99 28.50 17.60
C GLN A 347 2.17 28.53 16.08
N ILE A 348 3.25 29.14 15.57
CA ILE A 348 3.58 29.14 14.14
C ILE A 348 3.80 27.69 13.65
N ILE A 349 4.52 26.87 14.42
CA ILE A 349 4.76 25.45 14.10
C ILE A 349 3.47 24.64 14.17
N ILE A 350 2.71 24.76 15.27
CA ILE A 350 1.44 24.02 15.47
C ILE A 350 0.45 24.31 14.34
N LYS A 351 0.37 25.59 13.92
CA LYS A 351 -0.50 26.02 12.81
C LYS A 351 0.08 25.71 11.43
N GLN A 352 1.30 25.19 11.35
CA GLN A 352 2.04 24.94 10.12
C GLN A 352 2.02 26.16 9.18
N ASP A 353 2.33 27.34 9.73
CA ASP A 353 2.27 28.62 9.01
C ASP A 353 2.99 28.54 7.65
N TYR A 354 2.35 29.02 6.58
CA TYR A 354 2.89 28.92 5.22
C TYR A 354 4.26 29.57 5.08
N ARG A 355 4.56 30.65 5.84
CA ARG A 355 5.84 31.35 5.82
C ARG A 355 6.96 30.47 6.35
N LEU A 356 6.67 29.68 7.39
CA LEU A 356 7.62 28.72 7.94
C LEU A 356 7.85 27.58 6.95
N VAL A 357 6.78 27.02 6.38
CA VAL A 357 6.88 25.95 5.36
C VAL A 357 7.71 26.42 4.16
N GLU A 358 7.46 27.62 3.66
CA GLU A 358 8.20 28.20 2.54
C GLU A 358 9.68 28.44 2.90
N GLN A 359 9.97 28.96 4.10
CA GLN A 359 11.33 29.19 4.54
C GLN A 359 12.11 27.88 4.69
N VAL A 360 11.53 26.86 5.33
CA VAL A 360 12.16 25.54 5.47
C VAL A 360 12.34 24.88 4.10
N SER A 361 11.39 25.03 3.18
CA SER A 361 11.55 24.54 1.79
C SER A 361 12.73 25.21 1.08
N LYS A 362 12.94 26.54 1.27
CA LYS A 362 14.13 27.25 0.75
C LYS A 362 15.41 26.74 1.40
N ASP A 363 15.43 26.57 2.72
CA ASP A 363 16.58 26.04 3.45
C ASP A 363 16.96 24.64 2.95
N ILE A 364 15.97 23.77 2.68
CA ILE A 364 16.21 22.44 2.08
C ILE A 364 16.88 22.57 0.71
N LYS A 365 16.37 23.42 -0.18
CA LYS A 365 16.97 23.63 -1.52
C LYS A 365 18.42 24.10 -1.42
N LEU A 366 18.71 25.01 -0.48
CA LEU A 366 20.08 25.48 -0.22
C LEU A 366 20.96 24.35 0.31
N SER A 367 20.46 23.55 1.26
CA SER A 367 21.21 22.45 1.90
C SER A 367 21.66 21.36 0.92
N ILE A 368 20.95 21.18 -0.20
CA ILE A 368 21.24 20.16 -1.21
C ILE A 368 21.78 20.75 -2.52
N THR A 369 22.14 22.03 -2.56
CA THR A 369 22.65 22.69 -3.79
C THR A 369 23.94 22.03 -4.33
N GLY A 370 24.75 21.40 -3.48
CA GLY A 370 25.96 20.68 -3.88
C GLY A 370 25.77 19.19 -4.21
N VAL A 371 24.54 18.67 -4.13
CA VAL A 371 24.23 17.26 -4.43
C VAL A 371 24.12 17.08 -5.94
N THR A 372 24.75 16.05 -6.49
CA THR A 372 24.63 15.75 -7.92
C THR A 372 23.21 15.29 -8.26
N ASP A 373 22.82 15.39 -9.53
CA ASP A 373 21.50 14.91 -9.97
C ASP A 373 21.30 13.42 -9.64
N GLU A 374 22.35 12.61 -9.72
CA GLU A 374 22.32 11.19 -9.31
C GLU A 374 22.15 11.01 -7.80
N GLY A 375 22.69 11.93 -6.99
CA GLY A 375 22.52 11.94 -5.54
C GLY A 375 21.08 12.19 -5.10
N LEU A 376 20.24 12.80 -5.95
CA LEU A 376 18.82 13.02 -5.67
C LEU A 376 17.98 11.74 -5.87
N ILE A 377 18.44 10.79 -6.67
CA ILE A 377 17.71 9.55 -7.02
C ILE A 377 17.28 8.75 -5.78
N PRO A 378 18.18 8.42 -4.82
CA PRO A 378 17.77 7.68 -3.63
C PRO A 378 16.84 8.50 -2.72
N MET A 379 16.98 9.83 -2.67
CA MET A 379 16.11 10.70 -1.88
C MET A 379 14.68 10.73 -2.43
N ILE A 380 14.52 10.90 -3.75
CA ILE A 380 13.19 10.92 -4.37
C ILE A 380 12.53 9.53 -4.31
N ALA A 381 13.30 8.46 -4.45
CA ALA A 381 12.82 7.09 -4.31
C ALA A 381 12.34 6.81 -2.89
N ASP A 382 13.08 7.24 -1.87
CA ASP A 382 12.71 7.15 -0.46
C ASP A 382 11.38 7.86 -0.20
N LYS A 383 11.30 9.14 -0.62
CA LYS A 383 10.10 9.96 -0.46
C LYS A 383 8.87 9.30 -1.07
N ARG A 384 8.97 8.84 -2.32
CA ARG A 384 7.84 8.23 -3.06
C ARG A 384 7.45 6.87 -2.50
N LEU A 385 8.42 6.08 -2.04
CA LEU A 385 8.12 4.83 -1.35
C LEU A 385 7.44 5.09 0.00
N ALA A 386 7.87 6.12 0.74
CA ALA A 386 7.24 6.55 1.98
C ALA A 386 5.78 7.01 1.75
N ASP A 387 5.52 7.83 0.71
CA ASP A 387 4.15 8.21 0.32
C ASP A 387 3.29 6.99 0.04
N PHE A 388 3.83 6.03 -0.72
CA PHE A 388 3.16 4.79 -1.04
C PHE A 388 2.80 4.00 0.22
N THR A 389 3.73 3.87 1.18
CA THR A 389 3.47 3.14 2.44
C THR A 389 2.51 3.87 3.37
N THR A 390 2.57 5.21 3.45
CA THR A 390 1.63 6.02 4.24
C THR A 390 0.22 5.91 3.67
N ALA A 391 0.07 6.06 2.36
CA ALA A 391 -1.22 5.88 1.69
C ALA A 391 -1.78 4.46 1.82
N MET A 392 -0.95 3.46 2.14
CA MET A 392 -1.37 2.10 2.45
C MET A 392 -1.79 1.94 3.91
N SER A 393 -1.05 2.50 4.87
CA SER A 393 -1.37 2.42 6.31
C SER A 393 -2.64 3.19 6.69
N GLU A 394 -2.93 4.27 5.96
CA GLU A 394 -4.17 5.05 6.14
C GLU A 394 -5.42 4.34 5.61
N ARG A 395 -5.28 3.22 4.87
CA ARG A 395 -6.43 2.48 4.36
C ARG A 395 -7.17 1.80 5.50
N ALA A 396 -8.50 1.87 5.45
CA ALA A 396 -9.39 1.28 6.45
C ALA A 396 -9.58 -0.24 6.33
N VAL A 397 -8.64 -0.96 5.71
CA VAL A 397 -8.76 -2.38 5.40
C VAL A 397 -7.53 -3.13 5.92
N ASN A 398 -7.75 -4.03 6.88
CA ASN A 398 -6.68 -4.83 7.51
C ASN A 398 -6.75 -6.31 7.14
N ASP A 399 -7.79 -6.75 6.44
CA ASP A 399 -8.05 -8.16 6.20
C ASP A 399 -7.71 -8.60 4.77
N SER A 400 -7.15 -7.75 3.92
CA SER A 400 -6.66 -8.20 2.61
C SER A 400 -5.33 -8.98 2.75
N LEU A 401 -5.14 -10.06 1.99
CA LEU A 401 -3.88 -10.81 1.96
C LEU A 401 -2.91 -10.17 0.94
N LEU A 402 -2.23 -9.09 1.34
CA LEU A 402 -1.44 -8.23 0.43
C LEU A 402 0.07 -8.37 0.55
N GLU A 403 0.57 -9.47 1.10
CA GLU A 403 2.00 -9.70 1.37
C GLU A 403 2.93 -9.45 0.17
N SER A 404 2.45 -9.66 -1.06
CA SER A 404 3.21 -9.39 -2.28
C SER A 404 3.56 -7.91 -2.46
N ILE A 405 2.74 -7.02 -1.91
CA ILE A 405 2.99 -5.58 -1.86
C ILE A 405 4.08 -5.30 -0.82
N ASP A 406 4.01 -5.91 0.36
CA ASP A 406 5.01 -5.75 1.41
C ASP A 406 6.39 -6.23 0.93
N ILE A 407 6.45 -7.36 0.22
CA ILE A 407 7.67 -7.87 -0.41
C ILE A 407 8.25 -6.88 -1.41
N TRP A 408 7.41 -6.15 -2.16
CA TRP A 408 7.88 -5.08 -3.04
C TRP A 408 8.50 -3.95 -2.22
N VAL A 409 7.78 -3.45 -1.22
CA VAL A 409 8.21 -2.36 -0.34
C VAL A 409 9.54 -2.69 0.32
N GLU A 410 9.65 -3.85 0.97
CA GLU A 410 10.86 -4.29 1.66
C GLU A 410 12.04 -4.39 0.68
N SER A 411 11.81 -4.96 -0.51
CA SER A 411 12.86 -5.08 -1.52
C SER A 411 13.35 -3.72 -2.05
N ARG A 412 12.47 -2.71 -2.12
CA ARG A 412 12.86 -1.35 -2.52
C ARG A 412 13.57 -0.63 -1.38
N ARG A 413 13.01 -0.70 -0.17
CA ARG A 413 13.56 -0.13 1.06
C ARG A 413 15.03 -0.52 1.26
N LYS A 414 15.34 -1.83 1.22
CA LYS A 414 16.73 -2.34 1.33
C LYS A 414 17.70 -1.69 0.34
N ARG A 415 17.28 -1.43 -0.90
CA ARG A 415 18.13 -0.83 -1.95
C ARG A 415 18.27 0.68 -1.78
N ILE A 416 17.18 1.34 -1.40
CA ILE A 416 17.15 2.79 -1.15
C ILE A 416 18.02 3.11 0.05
N ASP A 417 17.88 2.38 1.16
CA ASP A 417 18.63 2.61 2.38
C ASP A 417 20.15 2.43 2.15
N LEU A 418 20.53 1.42 1.37
CA LEU A 418 21.93 1.23 0.96
C LEU A 418 22.44 2.43 0.15
N ALA A 419 21.69 2.90 -0.84
CA ALA A 419 22.09 4.05 -1.65
C ALA A 419 22.15 5.35 -0.82
N LEU A 420 21.19 5.59 0.09
CA LEU A 420 21.20 6.73 1.00
C LEU A 420 22.38 6.69 1.99
N SER A 421 22.87 5.50 2.36
CA SER A 421 24.05 5.40 3.22
C SER A 421 25.32 5.93 2.54
N GLU A 422 25.36 5.90 1.20
CA GLU A 422 26.46 6.39 0.38
C GLU A 422 26.28 7.87 0.01
N THR A 423 25.06 8.28 -0.37
CA THR A 423 24.78 9.65 -0.84
C THR A 423 24.38 10.63 0.26
N GLY A 424 23.94 10.15 1.42
CA GLY A 424 23.30 10.97 2.45
C GLY A 424 21.80 11.22 2.21
N SER A 425 21.10 11.66 3.27
CA SER A 425 19.66 11.94 3.29
C SER A 425 19.38 13.43 3.45
N ILE A 426 18.16 13.87 3.12
CA ILE A 426 17.72 15.26 3.33
C ILE A 426 17.88 15.68 4.79
N ASN A 427 17.59 14.79 5.75
CA ASN A 427 17.79 15.06 7.17
C ASN A 427 19.24 15.46 7.46
N ARG A 428 20.21 14.72 6.90
CA ARG A 428 21.63 14.95 7.12
C ARG A 428 22.10 16.26 6.50
N TYR A 429 21.67 16.55 5.28
CA TYR A 429 22.03 17.81 4.59
C TYR A 429 21.42 19.03 5.30
N LEU A 430 20.14 18.97 5.65
CA LEU A 430 19.46 20.08 6.32
C LEU A 430 19.99 20.29 7.74
N SER A 431 20.34 19.21 8.46
CA SER A 431 21.01 19.27 9.76
C SER A 431 22.34 20.03 9.68
N ALA A 432 23.19 19.69 8.71
CA ALA A 432 24.48 20.36 8.51
C ALA A 432 24.28 21.85 8.21
N TYR A 433 23.36 22.18 7.30
CA TYR A 433 23.01 23.56 6.97
C TYR A 433 22.53 24.35 8.20
N TYR A 434 21.66 23.76 9.03
CA TYR A 434 21.18 24.42 10.24
C TYR A 434 22.24 24.54 11.32
N SER A 435 23.19 23.60 11.42
CA SER A 435 24.33 23.75 12.32
C SER A 435 25.16 24.99 11.98
N GLU A 436 25.40 25.25 10.69
CA GLU A 436 26.11 26.46 10.24
C GLU A 436 25.27 27.72 10.49
N ALA A 437 24.00 27.71 10.08
CA ALA A 437 23.11 28.85 10.24
C ALA A 437 22.88 29.26 11.71
N MET A 438 22.82 28.28 12.63
CA MET A 438 22.72 28.54 14.06
C MET A 438 24.04 29.11 14.62
N ASN A 439 25.19 28.63 14.15
CA ASN A 439 26.49 29.17 14.57
C ASN A 439 26.63 30.64 14.15
N ASP A 440 26.27 30.98 12.92
CA ASP A 440 26.28 32.37 12.45
C ASP A 440 25.34 33.25 13.28
N TYR A 441 24.12 32.76 13.58
CA TYR A 441 23.16 33.47 14.42
C TYR A 441 23.67 33.70 15.85
N LEU A 442 24.38 32.74 16.43
CA LEU A 442 24.98 32.86 17.76
C LEU A 442 26.21 33.80 17.79
N MET A 443 26.91 33.95 16.67
CA MET A 443 28.05 34.86 16.56
C MET A 443 27.62 36.32 16.29
N GLU A 444 26.42 36.53 15.75
CA GLU A 444 25.83 37.86 15.52
C GLU A 444 25.03 38.41 16.72
N ALA A 445 24.55 37.53 17.62
CA ALA A 445 23.82 37.88 18.85
C ALA A 445 24.76 38.19 20.02
#